data_AF-A0A5K0VER9-F1
#
_entry.id   AF-A0A5K0VER9-F1
#
_cell.length_a   1.000
_cell.length_b   1.000
_cell.length_c   1.000
_cell.angle_alpha   90.00
_cell.angle_beta   90.00
_cell.angle_gamma   90.00
#
_symmetry.space_group_name_H-M   'P 1'
#
loop_
_entity.id
_entity.type
_entity.pdbx_description
1 polymer ?
#
loop_
_entity_poly.entity_id
_entity_poly.type
_entity_poly.pdbx_seq_one_letter_code
_entity_poly.pdbx_strand_id
1 'polypeptide(L)' 'LGFMVDFLSHATIVGFMAGAATVVSLQQLKDLLGLERFTDETDLLDVLRSVFSQIHL' A
#
# COMPACT_ATOMS: atom_id res chain seq x y z
N LEU A 1 23.89 20.43 -14.44
CA LEU A 1 23.17 20.40 -13.14
C LEU A 1 21.66 20.18 -13.32
N GLY A 2 21.00 20.84 -14.28
CA GLY A 2 19.56 20.62 -14.55
C GLY A 2 19.15 19.18 -14.86
N PHE A 3 19.93 18.43 -15.64
CA PHE A 3 19.63 17.03 -15.98
C PHE A 3 19.55 16.09 -14.74
N MET A 4 20.50 16.23 -13.81
CA MET A 4 20.52 15.43 -12.58
C MET A 4 19.33 15.77 -11.67
N VAL A 5 18.97 17.06 -11.60
CA VAL A 5 17.82 17.53 -10.82
C VAL A 5 16.50 17.03 -11.42
N ASP A 6 16.37 17.06 -12.75
CA ASP A 6 15.18 16.56 -13.46
C ASP A 6 14.98 15.04 -13.27
N PHE A 7 16.07 14.27 -13.42
CA PHE A 7 16.05 12.83 -13.17
C PHE A 7 15.66 12.49 -11.72
N LEU A 8 16.23 13.21 -10.74
CA LEU A 8 15.92 13.02 -9.33
C LEU A 8 14.49 13.46 -8.99
N SER A 9 14.00 14.56 -9.55
CA SER A 9 12.61 15.03 -9.36
C SER A 9 11.62 13.99 -9.88
N HIS A 10 11.87 13.43 -11.06
CA HIS A 10 10.99 12.41 -11.63
C HIS A 10 10.99 11.13 -10.77
N ALA A 11 12.17 10.66 -10.36
CA ALA A 11 12.30 9.50 -9.48
C ALA A 11 11.62 9.72 -8.12
N THR A 12 11.70 10.93 -7.56
CA THR A 12 11.07 11.27 -6.28
C THR A 12 9.55 11.28 -6.38
N ILE A 13 9.00 11.87 -7.43
CA ILE A 13 7.55 11.91 -7.67
C ILE A 13 7.02 10.50 -7.91
N VAL A 14 7.70 9.71 -8.75
CA VAL A 14 7.33 8.31 -9.02
C VAL A 14 7.45 7.47 -7.75
N GLY A 15 8.50 7.64 -6.95
CA GLY A 15 8.69 6.93 -5.68
C GLY A 15 7.58 7.25 -4.66
N PHE A 16 7.22 8.52 -4.52
CA PHE A 16 6.12 8.94 -3.65
C PHE A 16 4.77 8.40 -4.14
N MET A 17 4.50 8.50 -5.45
CA MET A 17 3.28 7.97 -6.07
C MET A 17 3.17 6.45 -5.93
N ALA A 18 4.27 5.72 -6.08
CA ALA A 18 4.30 4.27 -5.88
C ALA A 18 4.06 3.88 -4.40
N GLY A 19 4.61 4.64 -3.46
CA GLY A 19 4.33 4.47 -2.03
C GLY A 19 2.85 4.71 -1.71
N ALA A 20 2.29 5.80 -2.20
CA ALA A 20 0.87 6.12 -2.06
C ALA A 20 -0.03 5.04 -2.70
N ALA A 21 0.29 4.59 -3.92
CA ALA A 21 -0.44 3.54 -4.60
C ALA A 21 -0.43 2.22 -3.81
N THR A 22 0.72 1.85 -3.23
CA THR A 22 0.82 0.63 -2.39
C THR A 22 -0.12 0.70 -1.18
N VAL A 23 -0.12 1.83 -0.48
CA VAL A 23 -1.01 2.05 0.67
C VAL A 23 -2.49 2.05 0.25
N VAL A 24 -2.81 2.71 -0.86
CA VAL A 24 -4.19 2.75 -1.40
C VAL A 24 -4.65 1.37 -1.84
N SER A 25 -3.81 0.58 -2.51
CA SER A 25 -4.13 -0.79 -2.89
C SER A 25 -4.41 -1.67 -1.67
N LEU A 26 -3.66 -1.51 -0.58
CA LEU A 26 -3.92 -2.23 0.67
C LEU A 26 -5.23 -1.78 1.33
N GLN A 27 -5.54 -0.48 1.31
CA GLN A 27 -6.83 0.03 1.79
C GLN A 27 -8.00 -0.49 0.94
N GLN A 28 -7.88 -0.50 -0.39
CA GLN A 28 -8.89 -1.07 -1.28
C GLN A 28 -9.06 -2.58 -1.07
N LEU A 29 -7.98 -3.32 -0.83
CA LEU A 29 -8.07 -4.74 -0.47
C LEU A 29 -8.79 -4.95 0.86
N LYS A 30 -8.58 -4.07 1.86
CA LYS A 30 -9.34 -4.07 3.11
C LYS A 30 -10.84 -3.86 2.86
N ASP A 31 -11.18 -2.88 2.03
CA ASP A 31 -12.58 -2.58 1.66
C ASP A 31 -13.24 -3.76 0.92
N LEU A 32 -12.50 -4.42 0.00
CA LEU A 32 -12.98 -5.60 -0.72
C LEU A 32 -13.24 -6.81 0.20
N LEU A 33 -12.48 -6.94 1.29
CA LEU A 33 -12.65 -8.01 2.29
C LEU A 33 -13.75 -7.72 3.32
N GLY A 34 -14.42 -6.57 3.26
CA GLY A 34 -15.58 -6.23 4.11
C GLY A 34 -15.23 -5.99 5.58
N LEU A 35 -13.98 -5.63 5.88
CA LEU A 35 -13.49 -5.42 7.23
C LEU A 35 -13.81 -3.99 7.73
N GLU A 36 -15.08 -3.73 8.07
CA GLU A 36 -15.55 -2.40 8.55
C GLU A 36 -14.97 -1.97 9.91
N ARG A 37 -14.43 -2.90 10.69
CA ARG A 37 -13.80 -2.66 12.01
C ARG A 37 -12.63 -3.60 12.19
N PHE A 38 -11.44 -3.16 11.77
CA PHE A 38 -10.20 -3.84 12.12
C PHE A 38 -9.29 -2.91 12.91
N THR A 39 -8.69 -3.50 13.94
CA THR A 39 -8.05 -2.90 15.11
C THR A 39 -6.88 -1.96 14.74
N ASP A 40 -6.79 -0.83 15.46
CA ASP A 40 -5.96 0.34 15.17
C ASP A 40 -4.41 0.17 15.21
N GLU A 41 -3.84 -1.04 15.25
CA GLU A 41 -2.38 -1.17 15.49
C GLU A 41 -1.59 -2.01 14.48
N THR A 42 -2.24 -2.72 13.54
CA THR A 42 -1.52 -3.62 12.60
C THR A 42 -2.11 -3.70 11.18
N ASP A 43 -2.72 -2.64 10.65
CA ASP A 43 -3.43 -2.59 9.34
C ASP A 43 -2.76 -3.40 8.19
N LEU A 44 -1.43 -3.28 8.00
CA LEU A 44 -0.71 -3.97 6.91
C LEU A 44 -0.46 -5.45 7.20
N LEU A 45 -0.09 -5.80 8.45
CA LEU A 45 0.12 -7.17 8.88
C LEU A 45 -1.20 -7.93 9.03
N ASP A 46 -2.27 -7.24 9.42
CA ASP A 46 -3.61 -7.79 9.60
C ASP A 46 -4.30 -8.06 8.26
N VAL A 47 -4.15 -7.17 7.26
CA VAL A 47 -4.60 -7.45 5.88
C VAL A 47 -3.87 -8.66 5.32
N LEU A 48 -2.53 -8.72 5.46
CA LEU A 48 -1.76 -9.87 4.98
C LEU A 48 -2.19 -11.16 5.70
N ARG A 49 -2.31 -11.15 7.04
CA ARG A 49 -2.80 -12.31 7.81
C ARG A 49 -4.22 -12.73 7.42
N SER A 50 -5.13 -11.78 7.16
CA SER A 50 -6.50 -12.06 6.71
C SER A 50 -6.51 -12.75 5.34
N VAL A 51 -5.73 -12.24 4.38
CA VAL A 51 -5.56 -12.86 3.05
C VAL A 51 -5.01 -14.28 3.18
N PHE A 52 -3.95 -14.49 3.96
CA PHE A 52 -3.39 -15.84 4.16
C PHE A 52 -4.32 -16.79 4.93
N SER A 53 -5.14 -16.28 5.86
CA SER A 53 -6.13 -17.07 6.59
C SER A 53 -7.31 -17.50 5.71
N GLN A 54 -7.71 -16.68 4.73
CA GLN A 54 -8.77 -17.01 3.77
C GLN A 54 -8.32 -17.94 2.64
N ILE A 55 -7.01 -18.02 2.37
CA ILE A 55 -6.44 -19.04 1.48
C ILE A 55 -6.42 -20.37 2.24
N HIS A 56 -7.55 -21.06 2.27
CA HIS A 56 -7.65 -22.45 2.72
C HIS A 56 -7.07 -23.34 1.61
N LEU A 57 -5.92 -23.97 1.89
CA LEU A 57 -5.33 -25.07 1.12
C LEU A 57 -5.59 -26.37 1.88
#